data_AF-A0A7C4L7Y2-F1
#
_entry.id   AF-A0A7C4L7Y2-F1
#
_cell.length_a   1.000
_cell.length_b   1.000
_cell.length_c   1.000
_cell.angle_alpha   90.00
_cell.angle_beta   90.00
_cell.angle_gamma   90.00
#
_symmetry.space_group_name_H-M   'P 1'
#
loop_
_entity.id
_entity.type
_entity.pdbx_description
1 polymer ?
#
loop_
_entity_poly.entity_id
_entity_poly.type
_entity_poly.pdbx_seq_one_letter_code
_entity_poly.pdbx_strand_id
1 'polypeptide(L)' 'MLEKEYSGFELARKLRANQLTSKIKIVMLSSISEKTGLNFKQDAGKEKYLPVDAFFDKTDQPASIMLTI' A
#
# COMPACT_ATOMS: atom_id res chain seq x y z
N MET A 1 4.79 -15.11 -15.62
CA MET A 1 4.70 -15.22 -14.16
C MET A 1 3.41 -14.53 -13.76
N LEU A 2 2.39 -15.27 -13.28
CA LEU A 2 1.12 -14.64 -12.87
C LEU A 2 1.37 -13.95 -11.53
N GLU A 3 1.38 -12.61 -11.53
CA GLU A 3 1.36 -11.87 -10.28
C GLU A 3 0.11 -12.23 -9.48
N LYS A 4 0.30 -12.56 -8.20
CA LYS A 4 -0.80 -12.82 -7.29
C LYS A 4 -1.41 -11.49 -6.84
N GLU A 5 -2.71 -11.46 -6.57
CA GLU A 5 -3.43 -10.22 -6.19
C GLU A 5 -2.87 -9.54 -4.93
N TYR A 6 -2.12 -10.27 -4.11
CA TYR A 6 -1.49 -9.80 -2.88
C TYR A 6 0.02 -9.48 -3.01
N SER A 7 0.58 -9.52 -4.22
CA SER A 7 2.03 -9.31 -4.47
C SER A 7 2.54 -7.97 -3.92
N GLY A 8 1.75 -6.90 -4.06
CA GLY A 8 2.10 -5.57 -3.54
C GLY A 8 2.22 -5.54 -2.00
N PHE A 9 1.36 -6.27 -1.30
CA PHE A 9 1.40 -6.38 0.17
C PHE A 9 2.66 -7.12 0.64
N GLU A 10 3.01 -8.22 -0.03
CA GLU A 10 4.25 -8.95 0.27
C GLU A 10 5.50 -8.11 -0.02
N LEU A 11 5.50 -7.37 -1.13
CA LEU A 11 6.61 -6.50 -1.48
C LEU A 11 6.82 -5.41 -0.42
N ALA A 12 5.75 -4.73 0.01
CA ALA A 12 5.83 -3.72 1.06
C ALA A 12 6.45 -4.27 2.36
N ARG A 13 6.04 -5.47 2.78
CA ARG A 13 6.59 -6.15 3.96
C ARG A 13 8.08 -6.46 3.79
N LYS A 14 8.49 -6.97 2.62
CA LYS A 14 9.90 -7.25 2.31
C LYS A 14 10.76 -5.98 2.32
N LEU A 15 10.25 -4.89 1.75
CA LEU A 15 10.95 -3.60 1.73
C LEU A 15 11.12 -3.01 3.13
N ARG A 16 10.12 -3.14 4.01
CA ARG A 16 10.24 -2.67 5.40
C ARG A 16 11.15 -3.53 6.26
N ALA A 17 11.15 -4.84 6.05
CA ALA A 17 12.02 -5.77 6.78
C ALA A 17 13.51 -5.64 6.40
N ASN A 18 13.83 -5.15 5.20
CA ASN A 18 15.20 -4.98 4.74
C ASN A 18 15.81 -3.66 5.23
N GLN A 19 16.93 -3.74 5.94
CA GLN A 19 17.63 -2.59 6.56
C GLN A 19 18.02 -1.49 5.56
N LEU A 20 18.27 -1.83 4.29
CA LEU A 20 18.65 -0.86 3.25
C LEU A 20 17.45 -0.07 2.72
N THR A 21 16.26 -0.64 2.79
CA THR A 21 15.03 -0.05 2.22
C THR A 21 14.01 0.34 3.29
N SER A 22 14.26 0.00 4.56
CA SER A 22 13.33 0.18 5.68
C SER A 22 12.97 1.63 5.99
N LYS A 23 13.68 2.61 5.43
CA LYS A 23 13.39 4.05 5.58
C LYS A 23 12.73 4.69 4.34
N ILE A 24 12.68 4.00 3.20
CA ILE A 24 12.10 4.52 1.96
C ILE A 24 10.59 4.63 2.12
N LYS A 25 9.98 5.78 1.83
CA LYS A 25 8.52 5.94 1.90
C LYS A 25 7.81 5.02 0.91
N ILE A 26 6.80 4.27 1.38
CA ILE A 26 6.02 3.34 0.58
C ILE A 26 4.60 3.87 0.45
N VAL A 27 4.20 4.17 -0.79
CA VAL A 27 2.83 4.55 -1.14
C VAL A 27 2.23 3.41 -1.93
N MET A 28 1.08 2.90 -1.49
CA MET A 28 0.37 1.82 -2.15
C MET A 28 -0.89 2.34 -2.85
N LEU A 29 -1.03 2.03 -4.13
CA LEU A 29 -2.20 2.37 -4.94
C LEU A 29 -2.88 1.06 -5.41
N SER A 30 -4.11 0.83 -5.02
CA SER A 30 -4.82 -0.43 -5.28
C SER A 30 -6.27 -0.22 -5.71
N SER A 31 -6.90 -1.20 -6.37
CA SER A 31 -8.35 -1.25 -6.58
C SER A 31 -9.02 -2.37 -5.77
N ILE A 32 -8.34 -2.85 -4.72
CA ILE A 32 -8.84 -3.95 -3.89
C ILE A 32 -10.15 -3.59 -3.18
N SER A 33 -10.34 -2.34 -2.78
CA SER A 33 -11.57 -1.91 -2.11
C SER A 33 -12.78 -1.94 -3.04
N GLU A 34 -12.59 -1.63 -4.32
CA GLU A 34 -13.62 -1.79 -5.35
C GLU A 34 -13.99 -3.26 -5.57
N LYS A 35 -12.99 -4.15 -5.61
CA LYS A 35 -13.20 -5.59 -5.86
C LYS A 35 -13.78 -6.36 -4.67
N THR A 36 -13.41 -5.97 -3.45
CA THR A 36 -13.69 -6.77 -2.24
C THR A 36 -14.62 -6.09 -1.24
N GLY A 37 -14.86 -4.77 -1.39
CA GLY A 37 -15.57 -3.95 -0.41
C GLY A 37 -14.79 -3.65 0.87
N LEU A 38 -13.56 -4.15 1.00
CA LEU A 38 -12.72 -3.95 2.20
C LEU A 38 -11.91 -2.65 2.09
N ASN A 39 -11.95 -1.83 3.13
CA ASN A 39 -11.20 -0.57 3.19
C ASN A 39 -9.89 -0.74 3.96
N PHE A 40 -8.77 -0.73 3.24
CA PHE A 40 -7.42 -0.89 3.81
C PHE A 40 -6.75 0.43 4.19
N LYS A 41 -7.38 1.59 3.93
CA LYS A 41 -6.80 2.91 4.29
C LYS A 41 -6.52 3.01 5.79
N GLN A 42 -7.39 2.42 6.61
CA GLN A 42 -7.23 2.40 8.08
C GLN A 42 -6.12 1.45 8.55
N ASP A 43 -5.63 0.57 7.68
CA ASP A 43 -4.57 -0.38 7.99
C ASP A 43 -3.18 0.12 7.60
N ALA A 44 -3.09 1.24 6.89
CA ALA A 44 -1.81 1.87 6.57
C ALA A 44 -1.01 2.17 7.85
N GLY A 45 0.29 1.87 7.82
CA GLY A 45 1.18 1.98 8.98
C GLY A 45 1.12 0.81 9.96
N LYS A 46 0.21 -0.16 9.81
CA LYS A 46 0.19 -1.36 10.68
C LYS A 46 1.33 -2.29 10.29
N GLU A 47 2.42 -2.21 11.03
CA GLU A 47 3.72 -2.82 10.70
C GLU A 47 3.65 -4.33 10.36
N LYS A 48 2.81 -5.09 11.06
CA LYS A 48 2.62 -6.53 10.80
C LYS A 48 1.72 -6.84 9.61
N TYR A 49 0.81 -5.94 9.24
CA TYR A 49 -0.25 -6.19 8.27
C TYR A 49 -0.05 -5.43 6.96
N LEU A 50 0.08 -4.10 7.03
CA LEU A 50 0.22 -3.21 5.89
C LEU A 50 1.21 -2.08 6.23
N PRO A 51 2.53 -2.36 6.17
CA PRO A 51 3.58 -1.43 6.59
C PRO A 51 3.89 -0.38 5.51
N VAL A 52 2.85 0.31 5.03
CA VAL A 52 2.95 1.40 4.04
C VAL A 52 2.73 2.74 4.72
N ASP A 53 3.33 3.80 4.19
CA ASP A 53 3.17 5.16 4.71
C ASP A 53 1.85 5.79 4.27
N ALA A 54 1.37 5.43 3.08
CA ALA A 54 0.06 5.85 2.58
C ALA A 54 -0.57 4.75 1.71
N PHE A 55 -1.90 4.67 1.76
CA PHE A 55 -2.70 3.78 0.93
C PHE A 55 -3.78 4.58 0.22
N PHE A 56 -3.86 4.43 -1.10
CA PHE A 56 -4.85 5.08 -1.95
C PHE A 56 -5.59 4.04 -2.77
N ASP A 57 -6.86 4.32 -3.01
CA ASP A 57 -7.61 3.60 -4.02
C ASP A 57 -7.38 4.23 -5.38
N LYS A 58 -7.34 3.41 -6.43
CA LYS A 58 -7.21 3.90 -7.82
C LYS A 58 -8.34 4.82 -8.25
N THR A 59 -9.48 4.72 -7.59
CA THR A 59 -10.64 5.58 -7.80
C THR A 59 -10.56 6.90 -7.04
N ASP A 60 -9.56 7.09 -6.16
CA ASP A 60 -9.33 8.36 -5.49
C ASP A 60 -8.98 9.46 -6.50
N GLN A 61 -9.42 10.68 -6.21
CA GLN A 61 -9.10 11.82 -7.07
C GLN A 61 -7.58 12.08 -7.07
N PRO A 62 -6.96 12.38 -8.23
CA PRO A 62 -5.52 12.64 -8.32
C PRO A 62 -5.00 13.71 -7.35
N ALA A 63 -5.82 14.74 -7.09
CA ALA A 63 -5.50 15.81 -6.15
C ALA A 63 -5.31 15.29 -4.71
N SER A 64 -6.11 14.30 -4.28
CA SER A 64 -6.00 13.69 -2.96
C SER A 64 -4.67 12.96 -2.76
N ILE A 65 -4.13 12.38 -3.83
CA ILE A 65 -2.85 11.69 -3.81
C ILE A 65 -1.71 12.71 -3.71
N MET A 66 -1.73 13.76 -4.54
CA MET A 66 -0.65 14.76 -4.61
C MET A 66 -0.45 15.57 -3.32
N LEU A 67 -1.50 15.78 -2.52
CA LEU A 67 -1.40 16.55 -1.27
C LEU A 67 -0.75 15.77 -0.12
N THR A 68 -0.57 14.46 -0.27
CA THR A 68 -0.16 13.56 0.83
C THR A 68 1.29 13.06 0.69
N ILE A 69 1.88 13.21 -0.50
CA ILE A 69 3.25 12.79 -0.85
C ILE A 69 4.20 13.98 -0.93
#